data_AF-A0A926B9D6-F1
#
_entry.id   AF-A0A926B9D6-F1
#
_cell.length_a   1.000
_cell.length_b   1.000
_cell.length_c   1.000
_cell.angle_alpha   90.00
_cell.angle_beta   90.00
_cell.angle_gamma   90.00
#
_symmetry.space_group_name_H-M   'P 1'
#
loop_
_entity.id
_entity.type
_entity.pdbx_description
1 polymer ?
#
loop_
_entity_poly.entity_id
_entity_poly.type
_entity_poly.pdbx_seq_one_letter_code
_entity_poly.pdbx_strand_id
1 'polypeptide(L)'
;MFKKTINLLKSYRDLRRTFGGASFTALTVAAGLLCGCAEGVVPTVDCTTVTPVKYSELTIWPTCTGCHASALSGGARHDAPGGFNYDTYASSKAQAVPAAAWVNAGLMPPGNSPQPTAEEKTALYNWALCGTPN
;
A
#
# COMPACT_ATOMS: atom_id res chain seq x y z
N MET A 1 27.12 56.15 0.41
CA MET A 1 26.09 56.15 -0.66
C MET A 1 25.62 54.69 -0.79
N PHE A 2 24.38 54.25 -0.56
CA PHE A 2 23.05 54.83 -0.52
C PHE A 2 22.25 54.20 0.65
N LYS A 3 21.50 55.01 1.40
CA LYS A 3 20.42 54.57 2.30
C LYS A 3 19.14 54.38 1.45
N LYS A 4 18.34 53.33 1.72
CA LYS A 4 16.87 53.46 1.85
C LYS A 4 16.22 52.18 2.38
N THR A 5 15.68 52.33 3.59
CA THR A 5 14.64 51.55 4.27
C THR A 5 13.32 51.59 3.48
N ILE A 6 12.43 50.59 3.67
CA ILE A 6 11.01 50.76 4.05
C ILE A 6 10.34 49.40 4.32
N ASN A 7 9.75 49.31 5.51
CA ASN A 7 8.80 48.29 6.00
C ASN A 7 7.42 48.45 5.33
N LEU A 8 6.71 47.35 5.10
CA LEU A 8 5.24 47.35 5.06
C LEU A 8 4.68 45.99 5.53
N LEU A 9 4.60 45.85 6.85
CA LEU A 9 3.68 44.94 7.54
C LEU A 9 2.33 45.65 7.67
N LYS A 10 1.23 45.06 7.17
CA LYS A 10 -0.08 44.98 7.84
C LYS A 10 -1.18 44.47 6.92
N SER A 11 -2.08 43.69 7.52
CA SER A 11 -3.51 43.63 7.20
C SER A 11 -3.98 42.56 6.20
N TYR A 12 -3.98 41.30 6.63
CA TYR A 12 -4.90 40.29 6.11
C TYR A 12 -5.70 39.67 7.26
N ARG A 13 -6.44 40.52 7.98
CA ARG A 13 -7.51 40.11 8.87
C ARG A 13 -8.79 40.78 8.36
N ASP A 14 -9.86 39.99 8.34
CA ASP A 14 -11.24 40.41 8.12
C ASP A 14 -11.69 40.66 6.68
N LEU A 15 -12.07 39.58 5.99
CA LEU A 15 -13.22 39.63 5.08
C LEU A 15 -13.99 38.29 5.04
N ARG A 16 -14.50 37.87 6.20
CA ARG A 16 -15.70 37.03 6.25
C ARG A 16 -16.89 37.98 6.33
N ARG A 17 -17.70 38.08 5.27
CA ARG A 17 -19.18 38.04 5.33
C ARG A 17 -19.82 38.41 3.98
N THR A 18 -20.85 37.63 3.66
CA THR A 18 -22.06 37.98 2.92
C THR A 18 -21.97 38.31 1.43
N PHE A 19 -22.12 37.27 0.60
CA PHE A 19 -23.08 37.19 -0.52
C PHE A 19 -23.41 35.68 -0.64
N GLY A 20 -24.65 35.22 -0.51
CA GLY A 20 -25.78 35.56 -1.39
C GLY A 20 -25.83 34.48 -2.48
N GLY A 21 -26.76 33.54 -2.36
CA GLY A 21 -26.80 32.32 -3.15
C GLY A 21 -26.95 32.52 -4.67
N ALA A 22 -26.39 31.57 -5.42
CA ALA A 22 -26.83 31.22 -6.76
C ALA A 22 -26.40 29.76 -7.02
N SER A 23 -27.39 28.88 -7.16
CA SER A 23 -27.21 27.54 -7.72
C SER A 23 -26.60 27.65 -9.11
N PHE A 24 -25.41 27.10 -9.27
CA PHE A 24 -24.88 26.70 -10.57
C PHE A 24 -24.65 25.20 -10.53
N THR A 25 -25.52 24.48 -11.24
CA THR A 25 -25.35 23.10 -11.66
C THR A 25 -24.07 23.00 -12.48
N ALA A 26 -22.97 22.58 -11.84
CA ALA A 26 -21.77 22.13 -12.53
C ALA A 26 -21.74 20.61 -12.50
N LEU A 27 -22.39 20.00 -13.50
CA LEU A 27 -22.20 18.61 -13.86
C LEU A 27 -20.80 18.46 -14.48
N THR A 28 -19.78 18.34 -13.66
CA THR A 28 -18.44 17.90 -14.11
C THR A 28 -18.41 16.38 -14.14
N VAL A 29 -18.74 15.81 -15.30
CA VAL A 29 -18.32 14.45 -15.66
C VAL A 29 -16.83 14.52 -16.01
N ALA A 30 -15.97 14.38 -15.00
CA ALA A 30 -14.59 14.02 -15.24
C ALA A 30 -14.54 12.50 -15.42
N ALA A 31 -14.71 12.06 -16.67
CA ALA A 31 -14.39 10.69 -17.09
C ALA A 31 -12.86 10.53 -16.98
N GLY A 32 -12.40 10.14 -15.80
CA GLY A 32 -11.02 9.70 -15.58
C GLY A 32 -10.80 8.41 -16.35
N LEU A 33 -10.12 8.51 -17.49
CA LEU A 33 -9.38 7.40 -18.10
C LEU A 33 -8.30 6.97 -17.09
N LEU A 34 -8.66 6.08 -16.17
CA LEU A 34 -7.72 5.42 -15.29
C LEU A 34 -7.09 4.29 -16.09
N CYS A 35 -5.81 4.44 -16.42
CA CYS A 35 -4.93 3.33 -16.76
C CYS A 35 -5.07 2.30 -15.62
N GLY A 36 -5.74 1.18 -15.88
CA GLY A 36 -6.13 0.19 -14.88
C GLY A 36 -4.95 -0.65 -14.39
N CYS A 37 -3.98 -0.04 -13.73
CA CYS A 37 -3.10 -0.78 -12.84
C CYS A 37 -3.96 -1.25 -11.66
N ALA A 38 -4.22 -2.55 -11.57
CA ALA A 38 -4.96 -3.11 -10.45
C ALA A 38 -4.15 -2.88 -9.16
N GLU A 39 -4.52 -1.85 -8.40
CA GLU A 39 -3.95 -1.59 -7.09
C GLU A 39 -4.66 -2.50 -6.07
N GLY A 40 -3.90 -3.28 -5.31
CA GLY A 40 -4.45 -4.11 -4.25
C GLY A 40 -5.08 -3.24 -3.15
N VAL A 41 -6.23 -3.66 -2.61
CA VAL A 41 -6.83 -2.99 -1.44
C VAL A 41 -6.18 -3.56 -0.18
N VAL A 42 -5.56 -2.69 0.63
CA VAL A 42 -4.98 -3.08 1.92
C VAL A 42 -6.11 -3.54 2.86
N PRO A 43 -6.03 -4.75 3.45
CA PRO A 43 -7.03 -5.20 4.41
C PRO A 43 -6.96 -4.41 5.72
N THR A 44 -8.10 -4.29 6.42
CA THR A 44 -8.16 -3.66 7.74
C THR A 44 -7.95 -4.71 8.84
N VAL A 45 -7.02 -4.44 9.77
CA VAL A 45 -6.75 -5.30 10.94
C VAL A 45 -6.73 -4.45 12.21
N ASP A 46 -7.41 -4.90 13.27
CA ASP A 46 -7.33 -4.29 14.60
C ASP A 46 -6.15 -4.88 15.39
N CYS A 47 -5.01 -4.21 15.31
CA CYS A 47 -3.77 -4.64 15.98
C CYS A 47 -3.83 -4.62 17.51
N THR A 48 -4.91 -4.12 18.13
CA THR A 48 -5.10 -4.17 19.59
C THR A 48 -5.68 -5.50 20.07
N THR A 49 -6.27 -6.27 19.15
CA THR A 49 -6.95 -7.54 19.44
C THR A 49 -6.20 -8.77 18.95
N VAL A 50 -5.16 -8.58 18.14
CA VAL A 50 -4.35 -9.67 17.57
C VAL A 50 -2.91 -9.60 18.04
N THR A 51 -2.31 -10.76 18.27
CA THR A 51 -0.86 -10.90 18.44
C THR A 51 -0.32 -11.57 17.18
N PRO A 52 0.41 -10.85 16.31
CA PRO A 52 0.95 -11.43 15.08
C PRO A 52 2.01 -12.48 15.40
N VAL A 53 1.97 -13.60 14.69
CA VAL A 53 3.04 -14.60 14.69
C VAL A 53 4.29 -14.01 14.05
N LYS A 54 5.47 -14.56 14.35
CA LYS A 54 6.76 -14.15 13.80
C LYS A 54 6.90 -14.50 12.32
N TYR A 55 7.87 -13.86 11.66
CA TYR A 55 8.21 -14.17 10.27
C TYR A 55 8.50 -15.66 10.08
N SER A 56 9.25 -16.29 10.99
CA SER A 56 9.58 -17.72 10.91
C SER A 56 8.38 -18.65 11.11
N GLU A 57 7.27 -18.15 11.63
CA GLU A 57 6.07 -18.95 11.96
C GLU A 57 4.99 -18.87 10.87
N LEU A 58 5.15 -17.98 9.89
CA LEU A 58 4.24 -17.86 8.75
C LEU A 58 4.46 -19.00 7.77
N THR A 59 3.39 -19.79 7.54
CA THR A 59 3.44 -20.93 6.61
C THR A 59 3.20 -20.54 5.15
N ILE A 60 2.85 -19.29 4.87
CA ILE A 60 2.57 -18.80 3.52
C ILE A 60 3.82 -18.69 2.64
N TRP A 61 5.01 -18.65 3.23
CA TRP A 61 6.24 -18.33 2.50
C TRP A 61 6.57 -19.25 1.32
N PRO A 62 6.39 -20.59 1.39
CA PRO A 62 6.59 -21.46 0.24
C PRO A 62 5.77 -21.05 -0.99
N THR A 63 4.55 -20.55 -0.78
CA THR A 63 3.69 -20.02 -1.85
C THR A 63 4.28 -18.75 -2.46
N CYS A 64 4.82 -17.86 -1.63
CA CYS A 64 5.43 -16.61 -2.09
C CYS A 64 6.77 -16.86 -2.81
N THR A 65 7.67 -17.64 -2.20
CA THR A 65 9.06 -17.83 -2.66
C THR A 65 9.18 -18.69 -3.90
N GLY A 66 8.11 -19.36 -4.34
CA GLY A 66 8.08 -20.08 -5.62
C GLY A 66 8.37 -19.17 -6.83
N CYS A 67 7.98 -17.89 -6.74
CA CYS A 67 8.28 -16.88 -7.77
C CYS A 67 9.13 -15.72 -7.24
N HIS A 68 8.96 -15.39 -5.95
CA HIS A 68 9.55 -14.22 -5.30
C HIS A 68 10.68 -14.57 -4.33
N ALA A 69 11.64 -15.40 -4.75
CA ALA A 69 12.87 -15.61 -3.98
C ALA A 69 14.04 -14.82 -4.59
N SER A 70 14.94 -14.30 -3.75
CA SER A 70 16.08 -13.50 -4.19
C SER A 70 17.08 -14.28 -5.07
N ALA A 71 17.13 -15.60 -4.91
CA ALA A 71 17.93 -16.50 -5.73
C ALA A 71 17.35 -16.74 -7.14
N LEU A 72 16.07 -16.40 -7.38
CA LEU A 72 15.43 -16.60 -8.68
C LEU A 72 15.67 -15.41 -9.61
N SER A 73 15.92 -15.72 -10.88
CA SER A 73 16.12 -14.74 -11.95
C SER A 73 15.51 -15.23 -13.27
N GLY A 74 15.31 -14.31 -14.22
CA GLY A 74 14.73 -14.62 -15.54
C GLY A 74 13.36 -15.32 -15.46
N GLY A 75 13.12 -16.28 -16.35
CA GLY A 75 11.84 -16.99 -16.45
C GLY A 75 11.43 -17.76 -15.18
N ALA A 76 12.38 -18.12 -14.31
CA ALA A 76 12.08 -18.80 -13.04
C ALA A 76 11.32 -17.90 -12.05
N ARG A 77 11.29 -16.58 -12.28
CA ARG A 77 10.48 -15.65 -11.49
C ARG A 77 9.02 -15.60 -11.93
N HIS A 78 8.64 -16.21 -13.06
CA HIS A 78 7.28 -16.12 -13.59
C HIS A 78 6.79 -14.66 -13.70
N ASP A 79 7.65 -13.79 -14.26
CA ASP A 79 7.45 -12.34 -14.36
C ASP A 79 7.33 -11.59 -13.03
N ALA A 80 7.63 -12.23 -11.89
CA ALA A 80 7.73 -11.53 -10.61
C ALA A 80 8.84 -10.47 -10.65
N PRO A 81 8.53 -9.20 -10.33
CA PRO A 81 9.50 -8.12 -10.42
C PRO A 81 10.73 -8.36 -9.54
N GLY A 82 11.90 -7.92 -10.00
CA GLY A 82 13.11 -7.89 -9.18
C GLY A 82 12.91 -6.98 -7.95
N GLY A 83 13.49 -7.37 -6.81
CA GLY A 83 13.39 -6.61 -5.55
C GLY A 83 12.14 -6.90 -4.71
N PHE A 84 11.16 -7.64 -5.25
CA PHE A 84 10.02 -8.16 -4.50
C PHE A 84 10.31 -9.60 -4.10
N ASN A 85 11.03 -9.78 -3.00
CA ASN A 85 11.47 -11.08 -2.51
C ASN A 85 10.97 -11.36 -1.10
N TYR A 86 10.55 -12.59 -0.83
CA TYR A 86 9.99 -13.01 0.47
C TYR A 86 10.76 -14.13 1.16
N ASP A 87 12.02 -14.36 0.76
CA ASP A 87 12.89 -15.42 1.29
C ASP A 87 13.75 -14.98 2.49
N THR A 88 13.71 -13.69 2.85
CA THR A 88 14.33 -13.17 4.07
C THR A 88 13.38 -12.25 4.83
N TYR A 89 13.52 -12.16 6.16
CA TYR A 89 12.74 -11.21 6.95
C TYR A 89 12.84 -9.77 6.43
N ALA A 90 14.06 -9.32 6.13
CA ALA A 90 14.30 -7.95 5.71
C ALA A 90 13.60 -7.61 4.39
N SER A 91 13.69 -8.50 3.40
CA SER A 91 13.05 -8.30 2.10
C SER A 91 11.52 -8.41 2.20
N SER A 92 11.02 -9.37 2.99
CA SER A 92 9.58 -9.55 3.24
C SER A 92 8.98 -8.34 3.94
N LYS A 93 9.65 -7.83 4.97
CA LYS A 93 9.21 -6.66 5.72
C LYS A 93 9.09 -5.42 4.84
N ALA A 94 10.06 -5.22 3.93
CA ALA A 94 10.05 -4.08 3.02
C ALA A 94 8.83 -4.08 2.08
N GLN A 95 8.24 -5.25 1.83
CA GLN A 95 7.10 -5.44 0.91
C GLN A 95 5.83 -5.95 1.62
N ALA A 96 5.77 -5.91 2.95
CA ALA A 96 4.72 -6.57 3.72
C ALA A 96 3.32 -6.02 3.42
N VAL A 97 3.16 -4.69 3.42
CA VAL A 97 1.86 -4.03 3.15
C VAL A 97 1.42 -4.23 1.69
N PRO A 98 2.28 -4.04 0.67
CA PRO A 98 1.95 -4.43 -0.70
C PRO A 98 1.55 -5.90 -0.83
N ALA A 99 2.29 -6.83 -0.22
CA ALA A 99 1.96 -8.25 -0.27
C ALA A 99 0.55 -8.53 0.29
N ALA A 100 0.22 -7.98 1.45
CA ALA A 100 -1.10 -8.11 2.05
C ALA A 100 -2.20 -7.56 1.14
N ALA A 101 -1.97 -6.41 0.51
CA ALA A 101 -2.94 -5.79 -0.41
C ALA A 101 -3.21 -6.64 -1.66
N TRP A 102 -2.16 -7.22 -2.26
CA TRP A 102 -2.28 -8.02 -3.47
C TRP A 102 -2.91 -9.38 -3.20
N VAL A 103 -2.56 -10.00 -2.07
CA VAL A 103 -3.20 -11.25 -1.61
C VAL A 103 -4.67 -11.03 -1.27
N ASN A 104 -5.00 -9.89 -0.63
CA ASN A 104 -6.38 -9.52 -0.32
C ASN A 104 -7.22 -9.25 -1.57
N ALA A 105 -6.63 -8.61 -2.59
CA ALA A 105 -7.28 -8.39 -3.87
C ALA A 105 -7.38 -9.65 -4.75
N GLY A 106 -6.78 -10.78 -4.33
CA GLY A 106 -6.76 -12.00 -5.14
C GLY A 106 -5.89 -11.90 -6.40
N LEU A 107 -4.98 -10.93 -6.44
CA LEU A 107 -4.04 -10.73 -7.56
C LEU A 107 -2.82 -11.63 -7.44
N MET A 108 -2.51 -12.08 -6.22
CA MET A 108 -1.43 -13.01 -5.94
C MET A 108 -1.88 -14.15 -5.01
N PRO A 109 -1.48 -15.40 -5.28
CA PRO A 109 -0.77 -15.83 -6.49
C PRO A 109 -1.71 -15.94 -7.71
N PRO A 110 -1.19 -16.03 -8.94
CA PRO A 110 -1.99 -16.20 -10.15
C PRO A 110 -2.94 -17.40 -10.05
N GLY A 111 -4.10 -17.33 -10.71
CA GLY A 111 -5.19 -18.31 -10.51
C GLY A 111 -4.85 -19.77 -10.86
N ASN A 112 -3.80 -20.03 -11.64
CA ASN A 112 -3.30 -21.38 -11.95
C ASN A 112 -2.25 -21.90 -10.94
N SER A 113 -1.94 -21.13 -9.89
CA SER A 113 -0.98 -21.47 -8.84
C SER A 113 -1.71 -21.87 -7.55
N PRO A 114 -1.08 -22.68 -6.67
CA PRO A 114 -1.62 -22.98 -5.35
C PRO A 114 -1.99 -21.69 -4.60
N GLN A 115 -3.21 -21.62 -4.10
CA GLN A 115 -3.73 -20.44 -3.40
C GLN A 115 -3.50 -20.56 -1.89
N PRO A 116 -3.12 -19.47 -1.19
CA PRO A 116 -3.03 -19.47 0.27
C PRO A 116 -4.38 -19.78 0.91
N THR A 117 -4.36 -20.49 2.03
CA THR A 117 -5.58 -20.73 2.83
C THR A 117 -6.08 -19.44 3.49
N ALA A 118 -7.31 -19.45 4.02
CA ALA A 118 -7.85 -18.30 4.74
C ALA A 118 -7.01 -17.94 5.99
N GLU A 119 -6.48 -18.96 6.67
CA GLU A 119 -5.62 -18.84 7.84
C GLU A 119 -4.28 -18.21 7.47
N GLU A 120 -3.66 -18.66 6.38
CA GLU A 120 -2.40 -18.10 5.87
C GLU A 120 -2.54 -16.63 5.47
N LYS A 121 -3.64 -16.28 4.81
CA LYS A 121 -3.97 -14.89 4.47
C LYS A 121 -4.11 -14.05 5.73
N THR A 122 -4.88 -14.52 6.69
CA THR A 122 -5.11 -13.82 7.98
C THR A 122 -3.80 -13.61 8.73
N ALA A 123 -2.95 -14.64 8.80
CA ALA A 123 -1.65 -14.56 9.47
C ALA A 123 -0.72 -13.57 8.75
N LEU A 124 -0.68 -13.57 7.41
CA LEU A 124 0.06 -12.58 6.63
C LEU A 124 -0.43 -11.16 6.92
N TYR A 125 -1.74 -10.91 6.95
CA TYR A 125 -2.30 -9.58 7.18
C TYR A 125 -1.95 -9.07 8.58
N ASN A 126 -2.13 -9.91 9.59
CA ASN A 126 -1.77 -9.58 10.97
C ASN A 126 -0.28 -9.25 11.07
N TRP A 127 0.59 -10.09 10.50
CA TRP A 127 2.02 -9.84 10.51
C TRP A 127 2.40 -8.55 9.78
N ALA A 128 1.87 -8.35 8.58
CA ALA A 128 2.21 -7.23 7.71
C ALA A 128 1.75 -5.87 8.27
N LEU A 129 0.61 -5.85 8.96
CA LEU A 129 -0.03 -4.62 9.41
C LEU A 129 0.20 -4.33 10.90
N CYS A 130 0.55 -5.34 11.70
CA CYS A 130 0.72 -5.20 13.14
C CYS A 130 2.18 -5.33 13.59
N GLY A 131 3.11 -4.79 12.80
CA GLY A 131 4.48 -4.52 13.25
C GLY A 131 5.56 -5.47 12.73
N THR A 132 5.22 -6.49 11.94
CA THR A 132 6.18 -7.41 11.29
C THR A 132 7.20 -8.01 12.28
N PRO A 133 6.78 -8.75 13.32
CA PRO A 133 7.72 -9.40 14.23
C PRO A 133 8.62 -10.39 13.47
N ASN A 134 9.89 -10.45 13.83
CA ASN A 134 10.88 -11.36 13.24
C ASN A 134 10.89 -12.72 13.94
#